data_AF-A0A940WX57-F1
#
_entry.id   AF-A0A940WX57-F1
#
_cell.length_a   1.000
_cell.length_b   1.000
_cell.length_c   1.000
_cell.angle_alpha   90.00
_cell.angle_beta   90.00
_cell.angle_gamma   90.00
#
_symmetry.space_group_name_H-M   'P 1'
#
loop_
_entity.id
_entity.type
_entity.pdbx_description
1 polymer ?
#
loop_
_entity_poly.entity_id
_entity_poly.type
_entity_poly.pdbx_seq_one_letter_code
_entity_poly.pdbx_strand_id
1 'polypeptide(L)' 'MNLKQNKNQTRQSEEVATHSYEPSAYNSSNETDQGLAITHEQVSDTLTEGTIDGEIDDISEKEKRFKK' A
#
# COMPACT_ATOMS: atom_id res chain seq x y z
N MET A 1 -8.03 -30.09 -15.17
CA MET A 1 -7.42 -28.96 -14.42
C MET A 1 -6.04 -29.38 -13.95
N ASN A 2 -5.04 -28.50 -14.06
CA ASN A 2 -3.65 -28.82 -13.75
C ASN A 2 -3.39 -28.64 -12.23
N LEU A 3 -3.10 -29.73 -11.52
CA LEU A 3 -2.95 -29.75 -10.06
C LEU A 3 -1.80 -28.84 -9.56
N LYS A 4 -0.79 -28.56 -10.39
CA LYS A 4 0.33 -27.67 -10.01
C LYS A 4 -0.08 -26.20 -9.95
N GLN A 5 -0.97 -25.78 -10.84
CA GLN A 5 -1.46 -24.39 -10.90
C GLN A 5 -2.37 -24.09 -9.69
N ASN A 6 -3.22 -25.05 -9.34
CA ASN A 6 -4.13 -24.92 -8.20
C ASN A 6 -3.37 -24.73 -6.88
N LYS A 7 -2.30 -25.51 -6.63
CA LYS A 7 -1.46 -25.39 -5.42
C LYS A 7 -0.75 -24.03 -5.29
N ASN A 8 -0.36 -23.40 -6.40
CA ASN A 8 0.29 -22.09 -6.35
C ASN A 8 -0.72 -20.97 -6.04
N GLN A 9 -1.94 -21.07 -6.59
CA GLN A 9 -3.01 -20.11 -6.27
C GLN A 9 -3.40 -20.19 -4.78
N THR A 10 -3.50 -21.38 -4.20
CA THR A 10 -3.83 -21.53 -2.77
C THR A 10 -2.80 -20.86 -1.87
N ARG A 11 -1.50 -21.00 -2.20
CA ARG A 11 -0.41 -20.39 -1.42
C ARG A 11 -0.42 -18.86 -1.47
N GLN A 12 -0.72 -18.29 -2.64
CA GLN A 12 -0.85 -16.83 -2.78
C GLN A 12 -2.05 -16.29 -2.00
N SER A 13 -3.18 -17.00 -2.04
CA SER A 13 -4.34 -16.64 -1.21
C SER A 13 -4.05 -16.75 0.28
N GLU A 14 -3.30 -17.77 0.71
CA GLU A 14 -2.85 -17.92 2.11
C GLU A 14 -1.91 -16.80 2.53
N GLU A 15 -0.98 -16.40 1.66
CA GLU A 15 -0.09 -15.27 1.90
C GLU A 15 -0.92 -14.00 2.16
N VAL A 16 -1.83 -13.63 1.26
CA VAL A 16 -2.67 -12.44 1.47
C VAL A 16 -3.54 -12.54 2.73
N ALA A 17 -4.12 -13.71 3.01
CA ALA A 17 -5.02 -13.90 4.15
C ALA A 17 -4.33 -13.85 5.52
N THR A 18 -3.01 -14.03 5.56
CA THR A 18 -2.23 -14.06 6.81
C THR A 18 -1.54 -12.75 7.15
N HIS A 19 -1.49 -11.82 6.20
CA HIS A 19 -0.90 -10.49 6.41
C HIS A 19 -1.99 -9.45 6.71
N SER A 20 -1.61 -8.43 7.47
CA SER A 20 -2.47 -7.30 7.84
C SER A 20 -1.69 -6.01 7.66
N TYR A 21 -2.39 -4.89 7.58
CA TYR A 21 -1.74 -3.59 7.44
C TYR A 21 -0.83 -3.31 8.64
N GLU A 22 0.43 -2.97 8.34
CA GLU A 22 1.42 -2.49 9.29
C GLU A 22 2.06 -1.20 8.74
N PRO A 23 2.07 -0.07 9.48
CA PRO A 23 2.58 1.20 8.96
C PRO A 23 4.05 1.16 8.50
N SER A 24 4.88 0.36 9.18
CA SER A 24 6.30 0.21 8.81
C SER A 24 6.53 -0.61 7.54
N ALA A 25 5.50 -1.32 7.05
CA ALA A 25 5.61 -2.24 5.93
C ALA A 25 5.75 -1.56 4.56
N TYR A 26 5.65 -0.23 4.49
CA TYR A 26 5.89 0.51 3.24
C TYR A 26 7.25 0.20 2.60
N ASN A 27 8.27 -0.01 3.42
CA ASN A 27 9.62 -0.39 3.01
C ASN A 27 9.88 -1.90 3.10
N SER A 28 8.84 -2.72 3.28
CA SER A 28 8.97 -4.18 3.32
C SER A 28 9.47 -4.70 1.98
N SER A 29 10.28 -5.77 2.02
CA SER A 29 10.65 -6.53 0.83
C SER A 29 9.61 -7.56 0.43
N ASN A 30 8.58 -7.81 1.26
CA ASN A 30 7.44 -8.65 0.91
C ASN A 30 6.39 -7.80 0.18
N GLU A 31 5.98 -8.27 -1.00
CA GLU A 31 5.08 -7.53 -1.89
C GLU A 31 3.66 -7.41 -1.34
N THR A 32 3.17 -8.41 -0.60
CA THR A 32 1.84 -8.38 0.03
C THR A 32 1.78 -7.29 1.09
N ASP A 33 2.78 -7.26 1.98
CA ASP A 33 2.93 -6.26 3.04
C ASP A 33 3.03 -4.85 2.49
N GLN A 34 3.91 -4.65 1.51
CA GLN A 34 4.10 -3.36 0.85
C GLN A 34 2.82 -2.91 0.14
N GLY A 35 2.14 -3.81 -0.57
CA GLY A 35 0.88 -3.52 -1.27
C GLY A 35 -0.25 -3.12 -0.32
N LEU A 36 -0.37 -3.77 0.84
CA LEU A 36 -1.32 -3.39 1.89
C LEU A 36 -1.01 -2.00 2.45
N ALA A 37 0.26 -1.69 2.70
CA ALA A 37 0.68 -0.38 3.19
C ALA A 37 0.39 0.75 2.18
N ILE A 38 0.75 0.54 0.92
CA ILE A 38 0.49 1.50 -0.18
C ILE A 38 -1.01 1.75 -0.34
N THR A 39 -1.83 0.70 -0.30
CA THR A 39 -3.29 0.85 -0.46
C THR A 39 -3.88 1.65 0.70
N HIS A 40 -3.39 1.43 1.92
CA HIS A 40 -3.83 2.19 3.09
C HIS A 40 -3.50 3.68 2.97
N GLU A 41 -2.29 4.01 2.49
CA GLU A 41 -1.87 5.39 2.20
C GLU A 41 -2.81 6.03 1.16
N GLN A 42 -3.02 5.39 0.00
CA GLN A 42 -3.92 5.91 -1.04
C GLN A 42 -5.35 6.18 -0.54
N VAL A 43 -5.89 5.32 0.33
CA VAL A 43 -7.22 5.50 0.93
C VAL A 43 -7.21 6.69 1.90
N SER A 44 -6.17 6.82 2.72
CA SER A 44 -6.01 7.93 3.66
C SER A 44 -5.86 9.27 2.92
N ASP A 45 -5.06 9.31 1.86
CA ASP A 45 -4.86 10.48 1.01
C ASP A 45 -6.17 10.85 0.32
N THR A 46 -6.88 9.88 -0.25
CA THR A 46 -8.19 10.14 -0.88
C THR A 46 -9.21 10.70 0.12
N LEU A 47 -9.22 10.20 1.37
CA LEU A 47 -10.11 10.71 2.41
C LEU A 47 -9.76 12.15 2.83
N THR A 48 -8.47 12.47 2.87
CA THR A 48 -7.96 13.77 3.35
C THR A 48 -7.98 14.82 2.25
N GLU A 49 -7.47 14.48 1.07
CA GLU A 49 -7.21 15.40 -0.04
C GLU A 49 -8.28 15.33 -1.13
N GLY A 50 -9.00 14.22 -1.23
CA GLY A 50 -9.99 13.99 -2.29
C GLY A 50 -11.32 14.74 -2.11
N THR A 51 -11.43 15.58 -1.09
CA THR A 51 -12.61 16.43 -0.86
C THR A 51 -12.40 17.85 -1.42
N ILE A 52 -13.48 18.61 -1.66
CA ILE A 52 -13.37 20.01 -2.16
C ILE A 52 -12.59 20.89 -1.18
N ASP A 53 -12.60 20.55 0.10
CA ASP A 53 -11.90 21.24 1.18
C ASP A 53 -10.54 20.61 1.51
N GLY A 54 -10.13 19.56 0.77
CA GLY A 54 -8.87 18.87 0.96
C GLY A 54 -7.68 19.72 0.54
N GLU A 55 -6.65 19.77 1.39
CA GLU A 55 -5.36 20.35 1.06
C GLU A 55 -4.52 19.26 0.39
N ILE A 56 -4.27 19.40 -0.92
CA ILE A 56 -3.47 18.43 -1.69
C ILE A 56 -1.99 18.60 -1.32
N ASP A 57 -1.33 17.56 -0.78
CA ASP A 57 0.12 17.58 -0.58
C ASP A 57 0.81 17.61 -1.95
N ASP A 58 1.40 18.75 -2.33
CA ASP A 58 2.27 18.82 -3.50
C ASP A 58 3.65 18.25 -3.14
N ILE A 59 3.94 17.07 -3.69
CA ILE A 59 5.24 16.37 -3.52
C ILE A 59 6.42 17.29 -3.86
N SER A 60 6.26 18.19 -4.84
CA SER A 60 7.32 19.12 -5.23
C SER A 60 7.58 20.22 -4.19
N GLU A 61 6.57 20.62 -3.42
CA GLU A 61 6.70 21.56 -2.30
C GLU A 61 7.26 20.88 -1.04
N LYS A 62 6.89 19.62 -0.82
CA LYS A 62 7.42 18.78 0.27
C LYS A 62 8.93 18.61 0.15
N GLU A 63 9.46 18.31 -1.04
CA GLU A 63 10.91 18.20 -1.28
C GLU A 63 11.68 19.52 -1.04
N LYS A 64 11.07 20.68 -1.34
CA LYS A 64 11.69 21.99 -1.05
C LYS A 64 11.74 22.29 0.44
N ARG A 65 10.72 21.90 1.21
CA ARG A 65 10.66 22.10 2.67
C ARG A 65 11.72 21.29 3.42
N PHE A 66 12.07 20.09 2.94
CA PHE A 66 13.09 19.24 3.57
C PHE A 66 14.55 19.59 3.20
N LYS A 67 14.76 20.51 2.23
CA LYS A 67 16.10 20.97 1.78
C LYS A 67 16.60 22.25 2.46
N LYS A 68 15.86 22.79 3.43
CA LYS A 68 16.22 24.02 4.16
C LYS A 68 16.66 23.71 5.58
#